data_AF-A0A482Z869-F1
#
_entry.id   AF-A0A482Z869-F1
#
_cell.length_a   1.000
_cell.length_b   1.000
_cell.length_c   1.000
_cell.angle_alpha   90.00
_cell.angle_beta   90.00
_cell.angle_gamma   90.00
#
_symmetry.space_group_name_H-M   'P 1'
#
loop_
_entity.id
_entity.type
_entity.pdbx_description
1 polymer ?
#
loop_
_entity_poly.entity_id
_entity_poly.type
_entity_poly.pdbx_seq_one_letter_code
_entity_poly.pdbx_strand_id
1 'polypeptide(L)'
;MSTLESYCQAYTYNTGNNLTHLSHQAHSSTWQQTLTIHPNNNRGTETQQSTTDFNANGNLLTLNNIGTLHWYYNNTLNQVTKADKSNTTQYYVYNYRGRRVRTVIESNNQVQHQRDYLPSLDISINKVKQQTSTLHIGTHILSEISKDNTQSHSKTRYQLTSHLQSSTLECNDKAQTLSYEHYYPYGGTALIAGKDKTQVQQKRYRYTGKERDDSSGLCYYGARYLAPWLTRWISPDSAGA
;
A
#
# COMPACT_ATOMS: atom_id res chain seq x y z
N MET A 1 -15.29 6.53 -22.15
CA MET A 1 -15.81 5.53 -21.19
C MET A 1 -14.79 4.40 -21.14
N SER A 2 -14.27 4.05 -19.96
CA SER A 2 -13.43 2.85 -19.83
C SER A 2 -14.34 1.63 -19.90
N THR A 3 -14.21 0.82 -20.94
CA THR A 3 -14.95 -0.42 -21.11
C THR A 3 -14.32 -1.50 -20.22
N LEU A 4 -15.16 -2.21 -19.46
CA LEU A 4 -14.74 -3.40 -18.74
C LEU A 4 -14.35 -4.48 -19.75
N GLU A 5 -13.23 -5.13 -19.53
CA GLU A 5 -12.75 -6.22 -20.38
C GLU A 5 -12.17 -7.35 -19.54
N SER A 6 -12.10 -8.53 -20.14
CA SER A 6 -11.37 -9.66 -19.59
C SER A 6 -9.88 -9.53 -19.87
N TYR A 7 -9.07 -10.05 -18.96
CA TYR A 7 -7.63 -10.17 -19.14
C TYR A 7 -7.17 -11.59 -18.79
N CYS A 8 -5.99 -11.96 -19.27
CA CYS A 8 -5.23 -13.14 -18.86
C CYS A 8 -3.86 -12.70 -18.35
N GLN A 9 -3.43 -13.26 -17.21
CA GLN A 9 -2.06 -13.10 -16.72
C GLN A 9 -1.35 -14.45 -16.66
N ALA A 10 -0.17 -14.53 -17.27
CA ALA A 10 0.73 -15.67 -17.20
C ALA A 10 1.95 -15.33 -16.34
N TYR A 11 2.35 -16.26 -15.48
CA TYR A 11 3.41 -16.10 -14.50
C TYR A 11 4.47 -17.18 -14.71
N THR A 12 5.73 -16.77 -14.85
CA THR A 12 6.88 -17.68 -15.00
C THR A 12 7.76 -17.58 -13.77
N TYR A 13 8.17 -18.73 -13.22
CA TYR A 13 9.02 -18.83 -12.04
C TYR A 13 10.33 -19.54 -12.37
N ASN A 14 11.41 -19.18 -11.69
CA ASN A 14 12.64 -19.96 -11.71
C ASN A 14 12.58 -21.16 -10.76
N THR A 15 13.61 -22.01 -10.77
CA THR A 15 13.71 -23.20 -9.90
C THR A 15 13.75 -22.87 -8.40
N GLY A 16 14.04 -21.63 -8.02
CA GLY A 16 13.97 -21.12 -6.65
C GLY A 16 12.61 -20.52 -6.28
N ASN A 17 11.56 -20.73 -7.09
CA ASN A 17 10.21 -20.19 -6.91
C ASN A 17 10.12 -18.65 -6.91
N ASN A 18 11.09 -17.97 -7.52
CA ASN A 18 11.00 -16.53 -7.74
C ASN A 18 10.24 -16.27 -9.03
N LEU A 19 9.25 -15.35 -9.00
CA LEU A 19 8.64 -14.84 -10.23
C LEU A 19 9.69 -14.10 -11.05
N THR A 20 9.88 -14.51 -12.31
CA THR A 20 10.83 -13.91 -13.26
C THR A 20 10.14 -13.18 -14.39
N HIS A 21 8.95 -13.63 -14.81
CA HIS A 21 8.17 -12.94 -15.85
C HIS A 21 6.68 -12.92 -15.50
N LEU A 22 6.06 -11.77 -15.74
CA LEU A 22 4.63 -11.55 -15.71
C LEU A 22 4.21 -11.05 -17.09
N SER A 23 3.33 -11.77 -17.78
CA SER A 23 2.70 -11.29 -19.01
C SER A 23 1.22 -11.01 -18.75
N HIS A 24 0.75 -9.87 -19.22
CA HIS A 24 -0.66 -9.48 -19.18
C HIS A 24 -1.18 -9.28 -20.60
N GLN A 25 -2.30 -9.91 -20.89
CA GLN A 25 -3.00 -9.83 -22.16
C GLN A 25 -4.45 -9.42 -21.93
N ALA A 26 -4.83 -8.27 -22.48
CA ALA A 26 -6.20 -7.81 -22.60
C ALA A 26 -6.43 -7.29 -24.02
N HIS A 27 -7.69 -7.04 -24.40
CA HIS A 27 -7.99 -6.54 -25.74
C HIS A 27 -7.45 -5.12 -25.94
N SER A 28 -7.52 -4.26 -24.92
CA SER A 28 -7.05 -2.87 -25.00
C SER A 28 -5.54 -2.70 -24.86
N SER A 29 -4.87 -3.60 -24.13
CA SER A 29 -3.46 -3.47 -23.80
C SER A 29 -2.83 -4.82 -23.52
N THR A 30 -1.59 -4.98 -24.00
CA THR A 30 -0.73 -6.10 -23.66
C THR A 30 0.58 -5.53 -23.14
N TRP A 31 1.06 -6.08 -22.04
CA TRP A 31 2.35 -5.69 -21.46
C TRP A 31 3.03 -6.89 -20.81
N GLN A 32 4.34 -6.76 -20.61
CA GLN A 32 5.16 -7.73 -19.91
C GLN A 32 6.04 -7.02 -18.91
N GLN A 33 6.30 -7.70 -17.80
CA GLN A 33 7.22 -7.27 -16.76
C GLN A 33 8.20 -8.41 -16.52
N THR A 34 9.49 -8.08 -16.59
CA THR A 34 10.57 -9.01 -16.28
C THR A 34 11.17 -8.60 -14.93
N LEU A 35 11.31 -9.57 -14.05
CA LEU A 35 11.96 -9.41 -12.75
C LEU A 35 13.30 -10.14 -12.80
N THR A 36 14.38 -9.39 -12.71
CA THR A 36 15.72 -9.95 -12.64
C THR A 36 15.99 -10.47 -11.24
N ILE A 37 16.37 -11.73 -11.12
CA ILE A 37 16.83 -12.32 -9.86
C ILE A 37 18.36 -12.28 -9.84
N HIS A 38 18.93 -11.79 -8.74
CA HIS A 38 20.38 -11.72 -8.57
C HIS A 38 21.00 -13.12 -8.46
N PRO A 39 22.24 -13.31 -8.95
CA PRO A 39 22.95 -14.57 -8.79
C PRO A 39 23.08 -14.98 -7.30
N ASN A 40 22.92 -16.28 -7.04
CA ASN A 40 23.16 -16.91 -5.73
C ASN A 40 22.26 -16.42 -4.57
N ASN A 41 21.13 -15.76 -4.85
CA ASN A 41 20.15 -15.37 -3.84
C ASN A 41 18.75 -15.15 -4.45
N ASN A 42 17.76 -14.80 -3.63
CA ASN A 42 16.36 -14.56 -4.03
C ASN A 42 15.99 -13.06 -4.14
N ARG A 43 16.99 -12.17 -4.19
CA ARG A 43 16.75 -10.73 -4.37
C ARG A 43 16.43 -10.49 -5.84
N GLY A 44 15.49 -9.59 -6.11
CA GLY A 44 15.28 -9.16 -7.48
C GLY A 44 14.35 -7.97 -7.64
N THR A 45 14.50 -7.30 -8.77
CA THR A 45 13.90 -6.01 -9.14
C THR A 45 13.57 -6.00 -10.64
N GLU A 46 12.87 -4.96 -11.11
CA GLU A 46 12.49 -4.82 -12.54
C GLU A 46 13.67 -4.55 -13.47
N THR A 47 14.78 -4.04 -12.95
CA THR A 47 15.95 -3.62 -13.72
C THR A 47 17.14 -4.51 -13.41
N GLN A 48 17.90 -4.90 -14.44
CA GLN A 48 19.05 -5.81 -14.31
C GLN A 48 20.30 -5.15 -13.66
N GLN A 49 20.15 -3.99 -13.03
CA GLN A 49 21.24 -3.04 -12.85
C GLN A 49 21.21 -2.36 -11.48
N SER A 50 21.61 -3.09 -10.45
CA SER A 50 22.69 -2.64 -9.56
C SER A 50 22.90 -3.62 -8.42
N THR A 51 24.15 -3.93 -8.09
CA THR A 51 24.50 -4.59 -6.81
C THR A 51 24.07 -3.77 -5.59
N THR A 52 23.61 -2.52 -5.79
CA THR A 52 23.17 -1.57 -4.77
C THR A 52 21.66 -1.48 -4.61
N ASP A 53 20.85 -2.33 -5.26
CA ASP A 53 19.39 -2.32 -5.08
C ASP A 53 18.97 -2.74 -3.68
N PHE A 54 19.84 -3.47 -2.98
CA PHE A 54 19.59 -3.99 -1.64
C PHE A 54 20.75 -3.67 -0.70
N ASN A 55 20.46 -3.47 0.58
CA ASN A 55 21.50 -3.42 1.60
C ASN A 55 22.06 -4.82 1.93
N ALA A 56 23.08 -4.88 2.78
CA ALA A 56 23.72 -6.14 3.19
C ALA A 56 22.70 -7.16 3.73
N ASN A 57 21.70 -6.69 4.49
CA ASN A 57 20.62 -7.50 5.06
C ASN A 57 19.54 -7.90 4.05
N GLY A 58 19.64 -7.47 2.78
CA GLY A 58 18.69 -7.84 1.72
C GLY A 58 17.43 -7.00 1.66
N ASN A 59 17.39 -5.84 2.33
CA ASN A 59 16.27 -4.91 2.21
C ASN A 59 16.42 -4.02 0.98
N LEU A 60 15.33 -3.81 0.24
CA LEU A 60 15.29 -2.99 -0.97
C LEU A 60 15.57 -1.51 -0.62
N LEU A 61 16.46 -0.86 -1.38
CA LEU A 61 16.90 0.51 -1.14
C LEU A 61 16.20 1.53 -2.04
N THR A 62 15.69 1.12 -3.20
CA THR A 62 15.04 2.03 -4.14
C THR A 62 13.77 1.41 -4.72
N LEU A 63 12.71 2.21 -4.79
CA LEU A 63 11.53 1.93 -5.60
C LEU A 63 11.54 2.88 -6.79
N ASN A 64 11.70 2.33 -7.99
CA ASN A 64 11.76 3.10 -9.25
C ASN A 64 10.58 4.08 -9.35
N ASN A 65 10.88 5.34 -9.61
CA ASN A 65 9.92 6.45 -9.72
C ASN A 65 9.06 6.73 -8.47
N ILE A 66 9.32 6.08 -7.34
CA ILE A 66 8.57 6.26 -6.09
C ILE A 66 9.43 6.94 -5.04
N GLY A 67 10.63 6.40 -4.78
CA GLY A 67 11.51 6.94 -3.76
C GLY A 67 12.58 5.98 -3.24
N THR A 68 13.46 6.52 -2.40
CA THR A 68 14.51 5.78 -1.69
C THR A 68 13.98 5.29 -0.35
N LEU A 69 14.20 4.03 -0.04
CA LEU A 69 13.83 3.42 1.24
C LEU A 69 15.01 3.40 2.19
N HIS A 70 14.75 3.78 3.43
CA HIS A 70 15.73 3.71 4.51
C HIS A 70 15.19 2.80 5.61
N TRP A 71 16.10 2.08 6.26
CA TRP A 71 15.76 0.98 7.16
C TRP A 71 16.36 1.21 8.53
N TYR A 72 15.65 0.79 9.58
CA TYR A 72 16.25 0.62 10.88
C TYR A 72 17.18 -0.61 10.89
N TYR A 73 18.05 -0.69 11.91
CA TYR A 73 19.00 -1.80 12.07
C TYR A 73 18.32 -3.17 12.16
N ASN A 74 17.05 -3.22 12.58
CA ASN A 74 16.25 -4.43 12.73
C ASN A 74 15.42 -4.79 11.48
N ASN A 75 15.79 -4.28 10.30
CA ASN A 75 15.11 -4.54 9.01
C ASN A 75 13.65 -4.07 8.94
N THR A 76 13.24 -3.13 9.79
CA THR A 76 11.95 -2.43 9.66
C THR A 76 12.11 -1.15 8.83
N LEU A 77 11.14 -0.85 7.97
CA LEU A 77 11.17 0.32 7.09
C LEU A 77 11.07 1.59 7.94
N ASN A 78 12.11 2.44 7.92
CA ASN A 78 12.19 3.67 8.70
C ASN A 78 11.51 4.84 7.97
N GLN A 79 11.90 5.07 6.72
CA GLN A 79 11.36 6.18 5.93
C GLN A 79 11.44 5.90 4.43
N VAL A 80 10.62 6.63 3.67
CA VAL A 80 10.68 6.71 2.21
C VAL A 80 10.84 8.17 1.80
N THR A 81 11.96 8.48 1.15
CA THR A 81 12.25 9.79 0.56
C THR A 81 11.69 9.82 -0.86
N LYS A 82 10.77 10.74 -1.16
CA LYS A 82 9.99 10.73 -2.41
C LYS A 82 10.81 11.21 -3.60
N ALA A 83 10.73 10.47 -4.71
CA ALA A 83 11.41 10.85 -5.97
C ALA A 83 10.64 11.92 -6.75
N ASP A 84 9.31 11.90 -6.68
CA ASP A 84 8.39 12.77 -7.42
C ASP A 84 8.10 14.11 -6.71
N LYS A 85 8.47 14.22 -5.43
CA LYS A 85 8.22 15.40 -4.61
C LYS A 85 9.47 15.78 -3.84
N SER A 86 10.11 16.86 -4.29
CA SER A 86 11.30 17.40 -3.64
C SER A 86 11.09 17.60 -2.14
N ASN A 87 12.11 17.28 -1.36
CA ASN A 87 12.16 17.43 0.10
C ASN A 87 10.96 16.83 0.84
N THR A 88 10.34 15.78 0.29
CA THR A 88 9.21 15.10 0.91
C THR A 88 9.61 13.71 1.39
N THR A 89 9.40 13.45 2.67
CA THR A 89 9.74 12.17 3.31
C THR A 89 8.56 11.65 4.10
N GLN A 90 8.27 10.36 3.96
CA GLN A 90 7.33 9.66 4.82
C GLN A 90 8.09 8.80 5.82
N TYR A 91 7.85 9.04 7.11
CA TYR A 91 8.42 8.29 8.23
C TYR A 91 7.43 7.27 8.77
N TYR A 92 7.96 6.17 9.31
CA TYR A 92 7.21 5.09 9.93
C TYR A 92 7.75 4.83 11.34
N VAL A 93 6.88 4.85 12.34
CA VAL A 93 7.23 4.63 13.75
C VAL A 93 6.54 3.37 14.24
N TYR A 94 7.28 2.54 14.96
CA TYR A 94 6.83 1.23 15.45
C TYR A 94 6.92 1.16 16.97
N ASN A 95 6.06 0.35 17.59
CA ASN A 95 6.19 0.03 19.01
C ASN A 95 7.23 -1.08 19.26
N TYR A 96 7.47 -1.41 20.53
CA TYR A 96 8.42 -2.44 20.94
C TYR A 96 8.12 -3.85 20.38
N ARG A 97 6.91 -4.11 19.88
CA ARG A 97 6.49 -5.38 19.24
C ARG A 97 6.61 -5.34 17.72
N GLY A 98 7.17 -4.27 17.15
CA GLY A 98 7.30 -4.09 15.70
C GLY A 98 6.00 -3.73 14.96
N ARG A 99 4.93 -3.36 15.68
CA ARG A 99 3.69 -2.88 15.04
C ARG A 99 3.81 -1.38 14.76
N ARG A 100 3.49 -0.96 13.54
CA ARG A 100 3.42 0.45 13.14
C ARG A 100 2.36 1.16 13.97
N VAL A 101 2.77 2.22 14.65
CA VAL A 101 1.92 3.06 15.52
C VAL A 101 1.80 4.48 15.00
N ARG A 102 2.67 4.93 14.10
CA ARG A 102 2.55 6.23 13.48
C ARG A 102 3.18 6.29 12.09
N THR A 103 2.60 7.11 11.23
CA THR A 103 3.20 7.58 9.98
C THR A 103 3.16 9.09 9.92
N VAL A 104 4.24 9.72 9.45
CA VAL A 104 4.33 11.17 9.28
C VAL A 104 4.83 11.47 7.88
N ILE A 105 4.16 12.36 7.16
CA ILE A 105 4.64 12.93 5.90
C ILE A 105 5.10 14.34 6.18
N GLU A 106 6.38 14.61 5.92
CA GLU A 106 6.98 15.94 6.01
C GLU A 106 7.38 16.43 4.63
N SER A 107 7.21 17.73 4.39
CA SER A 107 7.72 18.41 3.21
C SER A 107 8.37 19.73 3.65
N ASN A 108 9.60 19.98 3.23
CA ASN A 108 10.37 21.17 3.62
C ASN A 108 10.40 21.39 5.15
N ASN A 109 10.71 20.32 5.91
CA ASN A 109 10.76 20.31 7.38
C ASN A 109 9.43 20.74 8.06
N GLN A 110 8.30 20.63 7.36
CA GLN A 110 6.97 20.86 7.92
C GLN A 110 6.12 19.60 7.79
N VAL A 111 5.45 19.23 8.88
CA VAL A 111 4.47 18.13 8.88
C VAL A 111 3.30 18.49 7.96
N GLN A 112 3.08 17.66 6.94
CA GLN A 112 1.96 17.77 6.01
C GLN A 112 0.79 16.90 6.44
N HIS A 113 1.08 15.71 6.98
CA HIS A 113 0.09 14.75 7.42
C HIS A 113 0.69 13.81 8.46
N GLN A 114 -0.02 13.58 9.55
CA GLN A 114 0.31 12.58 10.56
C GLN A 114 -0.86 11.60 10.67
N ARG A 115 -0.54 10.33 10.94
CA ARG A 115 -1.52 9.33 11.34
C ARG A 115 -1.00 8.47 12.48
N ASP A 116 -1.83 8.29 13.48
CA ASP A 116 -1.59 7.48 14.66
C ASP A 116 -2.50 6.26 14.62
N TYR A 117 -1.92 5.08 14.81
CA TYR A 117 -2.61 3.79 14.75
C TYR A 117 -2.78 3.24 16.16
N LEU A 118 -4.02 3.16 16.61
CA LEU A 118 -4.44 2.52 17.85
C LEU A 118 -5.06 1.14 17.50
N PRO A 119 -5.39 0.28 18.49
CA PRO A 119 -5.88 -1.07 18.21
C PRO A 119 -7.06 -1.16 17.24
N SER A 120 -8.05 -0.28 17.38
CA SER A 120 -9.27 -0.21 16.54
C SER A 120 -9.52 1.18 15.95
N LEU A 121 -8.63 2.15 16.16
CA LEU A 121 -8.84 3.56 15.81
C LEU A 121 -7.61 4.12 15.11
N ASP A 122 -7.80 4.73 13.95
CA ASP A 122 -6.76 5.55 13.32
C ASP A 122 -7.13 7.01 13.48
N ILE A 123 -6.20 7.84 13.96
CA ILE A 123 -6.37 9.30 14.04
C ILE A 123 -5.41 9.92 13.05
N SER A 124 -5.91 10.66 12.06
CA SER A 124 -5.06 11.40 11.13
C SER A 124 -5.31 12.90 11.20
N ILE A 125 -4.24 13.68 11.15
CA ILE A 125 -4.26 15.14 11.18
C ILE A 125 -3.49 15.64 9.97
N ASN A 126 -4.10 16.52 9.17
CA ASN A 126 -3.42 17.16 8.04
C ASN A 126 -2.86 18.54 8.43
N LYS A 127 -2.10 19.16 7.52
CA LYS A 127 -1.48 20.48 7.73
C LYS A 127 -2.45 21.59 8.13
N VAL A 128 -3.71 21.52 7.69
CA VAL A 128 -4.76 22.50 8.04
C VAL A 128 -5.49 22.16 9.34
N LYS A 129 -4.91 21.28 10.17
CA LYS A 129 -5.44 20.82 11.46
C LYS A 129 -6.81 20.16 11.39
N GLN A 130 -7.20 19.66 10.21
CA GLN A 130 -8.37 18.80 10.09
C GLN A 130 -8.00 17.41 10.60
N GLN A 131 -8.75 16.95 11.58
CA GLN A 131 -8.63 15.62 12.15
C GLN A 131 -9.63 14.67 11.49
N THR A 132 -9.22 13.45 11.24
CA THR A 132 -10.10 12.35 10.85
C THR A 132 -9.86 11.18 11.77
N SER A 133 -10.87 10.82 12.54
CA SER A 133 -10.92 9.64 13.41
C SER A 133 -11.57 8.51 12.64
N THR A 134 -10.91 7.37 12.47
CA THR A 134 -11.41 6.21 11.72
C THR A 134 -11.47 5.00 12.64
N LEU A 135 -12.67 4.66 13.10
CA LEU A 135 -12.93 3.51 13.96
C LEU A 135 -13.25 2.27 13.11
N HIS A 136 -12.57 1.17 13.41
CA HIS A 136 -12.70 -0.13 12.74
C HIS A 136 -13.47 -1.11 13.64
N ILE A 137 -14.63 -1.55 13.17
CA ILE A 137 -15.50 -2.53 13.85
C ILE A 137 -15.72 -3.70 12.88
N GLY A 138 -14.80 -4.66 12.86
CA GLY A 138 -14.82 -5.73 11.86
C GLY A 138 -14.68 -5.14 10.45
N THR A 139 -15.68 -5.37 9.59
CA THR A 139 -15.73 -4.78 8.24
C THR A 139 -16.49 -3.44 8.17
N HIS A 140 -16.98 -2.95 9.30
CA HIS A 140 -17.62 -1.64 9.42
C HIS A 140 -16.57 -0.59 9.79
N ILE A 141 -16.51 0.49 9.00
CA ILE A 141 -15.62 1.62 9.24
C ILE A 141 -16.48 2.86 9.49
N LEU A 142 -16.31 3.47 10.66
CA LEU A 142 -16.89 4.76 11.00
C LEU A 142 -15.78 5.81 10.93
N SER A 143 -15.95 6.80 10.06
CA SER A 143 -15.03 7.93 9.94
C SER A 143 -15.69 9.21 10.40
N GLU A 144 -15.04 9.92 11.29
CA GLU A 144 -15.48 11.20 11.81
C GLU A 144 -14.45 12.26 11.41
N ILE A 145 -14.92 13.35 10.79
CA ILE A 145 -14.06 14.45 10.37
C ILE A 145 -14.42 15.69 11.20
N SER A 146 -13.43 16.26 11.87
CA SER A 146 -13.55 17.52 12.59
C SER A 146 -12.46 18.50 12.18
N LYS A 147 -12.79 19.80 12.20
CA LYS A 147 -11.83 20.87 11.97
C LYS A 147 -12.06 21.95 13.03
N ASP A 148 -11.02 22.35 13.75
CA ASP A 148 -11.09 23.40 14.77
C ASP A 148 -12.22 23.22 15.80
N ASN A 149 -12.49 21.97 16.22
CA ASN A 149 -13.59 21.59 17.11
C ASN A 149 -15.00 22.01 16.63
N THR A 150 -15.15 22.33 15.34
CA THR A 150 -16.45 22.63 14.72
C THR A 150 -17.13 21.37 14.17
N GLN A 151 -18.39 21.54 13.74
CA GLN A 151 -19.35 20.48 13.47
C GLN A 151 -18.75 19.29 12.72
N SER A 152 -18.94 18.13 13.35
CA SER A 152 -18.42 16.86 12.91
C SER A 152 -19.34 16.21 11.88
N HIS A 153 -18.76 15.70 10.79
CA HIS A 153 -19.48 14.85 9.84
C HIS A 153 -19.01 13.42 9.97
N SER A 154 -19.91 12.54 10.40
CA SER A 154 -19.68 11.10 10.41
C SER A 154 -20.03 10.48 9.06
N LYS A 155 -19.21 9.52 8.63
CA LYS A 155 -19.42 8.70 7.44
C LYS A 155 -19.23 7.25 7.81
N THR A 156 -20.16 6.42 7.37
CA THR A 156 -20.09 4.97 7.57
C THR A 156 -19.74 4.30 6.25
N ARG A 157 -18.84 3.32 6.31
CA ARG A 157 -18.47 2.45 5.19
C ARG A 157 -18.55 0.99 5.63
N TYR A 158 -19.34 0.20 4.92
CA TYR A 158 -19.40 -1.25 5.08
C TYR A 158 -18.56 -1.90 4.00
N GLN A 159 -17.54 -2.66 4.38
CA GLN A 159 -16.69 -3.38 3.45
C GLN A 159 -17.21 -4.80 3.24
N LEU A 160 -17.53 -5.16 1.99
CA LEU A 160 -17.77 -6.53 1.59
C LEU A 160 -16.48 -7.10 1.03
N THR A 161 -16.06 -8.23 1.56
CA THR A 161 -14.75 -8.80 1.29
C THR A 161 -14.84 -10.11 0.52
N SER A 162 -13.78 -10.41 -0.23
CA SER A 162 -13.60 -11.72 -0.86
C SER A 162 -13.23 -12.80 0.16
N HIS A 163 -13.13 -14.05 -0.29
CA HIS A 163 -12.68 -15.18 0.55
C HIS A 163 -11.28 -15.00 1.15
N LEU A 164 -10.42 -14.16 0.55
CA LEU A 164 -9.10 -13.78 1.08
C LEU A 164 -9.13 -12.45 1.86
N GLN A 165 -10.32 -11.96 2.21
CA GLN A 165 -10.54 -10.72 2.95
C GLN A 165 -10.19 -9.42 2.19
N SER A 166 -9.97 -9.48 0.88
CA SER A 166 -9.81 -8.26 0.07
C SER A 166 -11.12 -7.49 -0.01
N SER A 167 -11.11 -6.19 0.29
CA SER A 167 -12.31 -5.33 0.24
C SER A 167 -12.73 -5.07 -1.20
N THR A 168 -13.80 -5.69 -1.68
CA THR A 168 -14.23 -5.60 -3.09
C THR A 168 -15.31 -4.56 -3.34
N LEU A 169 -16.18 -4.31 -2.36
CA LEU A 169 -17.27 -3.34 -2.46
C LEU A 169 -17.38 -2.59 -1.14
N GLU A 170 -17.48 -1.27 -1.20
CA GLU A 170 -17.86 -0.43 -0.06
C GLU A 170 -19.23 0.18 -0.28
N CYS A 171 -20.09 0.09 0.72
CA CYS A 171 -21.40 0.74 0.74
C CYS A 171 -21.54 1.69 1.93
N ASN A 172 -22.40 2.70 1.82
CA ASN A 172 -22.77 3.56 2.95
C ASN A 172 -23.90 2.94 3.80
N ASP A 173 -24.35 3.67 4.81
CA ASP A 173 -25.49 3.36 5.71
C ASP A 173 -26.83 3.16 4.99
N LYS A 174 -26.96 3.66 3.76
CA LYS A 174 -28.14 3.47 2.90
C LYS A 174 -27.93 2.38 1.85
N ALA A 175 -26.92 1.51 2.04
CA ALA A 175 -26.52 0.46 1.10
C ALA A 175 -26.16 0.96 -0.31
N GLN A 176 -25.85 2.25 -0.47
CA GLN A 176 -25.41 2.80 -1.74
C GLN A 176 -23.92 2.55 -1.93
N THR A 177 -23.53 2.08 -3.12
CA THR A 177 -22.14 1.84 -3.48
C THR A 177 -21.30 3.13 -3.42
N LEU A 178 -20.26 3.10 -2.59
CA LEU A 178 -19.21 4.12 -2.48
C LEU A 178 -18.04 3.80 -3.40
N SER A 179 -17.56 2.56 -3.36
CA SER A 179 -16.45 2.10 -4.21
C SER A 179 -16.57 0.63 -4.55
N TYR A 180 -16.09 0.26 -5.74
CA TYR A 180 -15.86 -1.11 -6.17
C TYR A 180 -14.38 -1.24 -6.55
N GLU A 181 -13.73 -2.32 -6.13
CA GLU A 181 -12.33 -2.58 -6.44
C GLU A 181 -12.10 -4.07 -6.72
N HIS A 182 -11.38 -4.35 -7.81
CA HIS A 182 -10.93 -5.68 -8.17
C HIS A 182 -9.40 -5.72 -8.21
N TYR A 183 -8.83 -6.84 -7.81
CA TYR A 183 -7.39 -6.99 -7.63
C TYR A 183 -6.82 -8.05 -8.59
N TYR A 184 -5.62 -7.80 -9.09
CA TYR A 184 -4.77 -8.86 -9.65
C TYR A 184 -4.38 -9.85 -8.54
N PRO A 185 -3.99 -11.09 -8.90
CA PRO A 185 -3.61 -12.12 -7.93
C PRO A 185 -2.54 -11.72 -6.90
N TYR A 186 -1.63 -10.80 -7.27
CA TYR A 186 -0.56 -10.32 -6.38
C TYR A 186 -0.88 -8.99 -5.66
N GLY A 187 -2.14 -8.56 -5.69
CA GLY A 187 -2.64 -7.41 -4.92
C GLY A 187 -2.60 -6.06 -5.63
N GLY A 188 -2.12 -6.01 -6.87
CA GLY A 188 -2.28 -4.83 -7.72
C GLY A 188 -3.76 -4.54 -7.97
N THR A 189 -4.15 -3.28 -8.11
CA THR A 189 -5.54 -2.91 -8.42
C THR A 189 -5.77 -3.06 -9.92
N ALA A 190 -6.64 -4.00 -10.31
CA ALA A 190 -7.02 -4.23 -11.71
C ALA A 190 -8.12 -3.26 -12.15
N LEU A 191 -9.07 -2.99 -11.26
CA LEU A 191 -10.17 -2.06 -11.49
C LEU A 191 -10.47 -1.33 -10.17
N ILE A 192 -10.73 -0.03 -10.27
CA ILE A 192 -11.33 0.72 -9.18
C ILE A 192 -12.36 1.70 -9.75
N ALA A 193 -13.55 1.72 -9.16
CA ALA A 193 -14.67 2.52 -9.63
C ALA A 193 -15.49 3.05 -8.45
N GLY A 194 -16.18 4.17 -8.67
CA GLY A 194 -17.12 4.77 -7.74
C GLY A 194 -17.66 6.09 -8.29
N LYS A 195 -18.79 6.55 -7.75
CA LYS A 195 -19.46 7.77 -8.24
C LYS A 195 -18.68 9.04 -7.94
N ASP A 196 -17.90 9.03 -6.85
CA ASP A 196 -17.11 10.16 -6.38
C ASP A 196 -15.65 9.72 -6.18
N LYS A 197 -14.75 10.31 -6.96
CA LYS A 197 -13.31 10.02 -6.90
C LYS A 197 -12.73 10.28 -5.52
N THR A 198 -13.19 11.32 -4.82
CA THR A 198 -12.70 11.66 -3.48
C THR A 198 -13.11 10.59 -2.47
N GLN A 199 -14.33 10.05 -2.59
CA GLN A 199 -14.80 8.96 -1.72
C GLN A 199 -14.06 7.65 -1.98
N VAL A 200 -13.71 7.37 -3.23
CA VAL A 200 -12.91 6.19 -3.62
C VAL A 200 -11.48 6.30 -3.10
N GLN A 201 -10.87 7.49 -3.16
CA GLN A 201 -9.51 7.73 -2.67
C GLN A 201 -9.38 7.62 -1.14
N GLN A 202 -10.47 7.82 -0.39
CA GLN A 202 -10.47 7.66 1.07
C GLN A 202 -10.33 6.19 1.53
N LYS A 203 -10.49 5.21 0.64
CA LYS A 203 -10.33 3.78 0.98
C LYS A 203 -8.85 3.45 1.21
N ARG A 204 -8.52 2.89 2.37
CA ARG A 204 -7.11 2.58 2.75
C ARG A 204 -6.83 1.09 2.91
N TYR A 205 -7.79 0.36 3.50
CA TYR A 205 -7.72 -1.09 3.66
C TYR A 205 -8.32 -1.76 2.42
N ARG A 206 -7.49 -2.52 1.70
CA ARG A 206 -7.76 -2.95 0.32
C ARG A 206 -7.56 -4.46 0.17
N TYR A 207 -6.46 -4.86 -0.44
CA TYR A 207 -6.10 -6.25 -0.69
C TYR A 207 -5.80 -6.97 0.63
N THR A 208 -6.38 -8.16 0.82
CA THR A 208 -6.28 -9.03 2.02
C THR A 208 -6.51 -8.31 3.36
N GLY A 209 -7.37 -7.29 3.34
CA GLY A 209 -7.66 -6.46 4.52
C GLY A 209 -6.47 -5.62 4.99
N LYS A 210 -5.41 -5.50 4.19
CA LYS A 210 -4.22 -4.71 4.54
C LYS A 210 -4.32 -3.29 4.01
N GLU A 211 -3.69 -2.40 4.76
CA GLU A 211 -3.55 -1.01 4.39
C GLU A 211 -2.58 -0.88 3.22
N ARG A 212 -2.97 -0.14 2.19
CA ARG A 212 -2.08 0.30 1.11
C ARG A 212 -1.70 1.75 1.35
N ASP A 213 -0.42 2.04 1.51
CA ASP A 213 0.08 3.38 1.74
C ASP A 213 -0.02 4.20 0.44
N ASP A 214 -0.79 5.30 0.45
CA ASP A 214 -1.02 6.13 -0.75
C ASP A 214 0.26 6.78 -1.28
N SER A 215 1.26 6.99 -0.43
CA SER A 215 2.50 7.68 -0.78
C SER A 215 3.55 6.75 -1.39
N SER A 216 3.63 5.48 -0.97
CA SER A 216 4.58 4.50 -1.50
C SER A 216 3.94 3.46 -2.42
N GLY A 217 2.63 3.26 -2.33
CA GLY A 217 1.89 2.17 -2.96
C GLY A 217 2.03 0.82 -2.25
N LEU A 218 2.93 0.69 -1.27
CA LEU A 218 3.21 -0.56 -0.55
C LEU A 218 2.04 -0.97 0.33
N CYS A 219 1.83 -2.27 0.48
CA CYS A 219 0.87 -2.82 1.43
C CYS A 219 1.56 -3.21 2.73
N TYR A 220 1.07 -2.71 3.87
CA TYR A 220 1.63 -2.99 5.19
C TYR A 220 1.02 -4.26 5.80
N TYR A 221 1.87 -5.24 6.12
CA TYR A 221 1.45 -6.54 6.69
C TYR A 221 1.89 -6.75 8.14
N GLY A 222 2.32 -5.70 8.84
CA GLY A 222 2.82 -5.82 10.22
C GLY A 222 4.35 -5.90 10.25
N ALA A 223 4.90 -7.08 9.93
CA ALA A 223 6.35 -7.30 9.94
C ALA A 223 7.03 -6.82 8.65
N ARG A 224 6.33 -6.89 7.51
CA ARG A 224 6.88 -6.60 6.19
C ARG A 224 5.94 -5.77 5.34
N TYR A 225 6.48 -5.24 4.24
CA TYR A 225 5.75 -4.50 3.23
C TYR A 225 5.78 -5.27 1.91
N LEU A 226 4.60 -5.46 1.32
CA LEU A 226 4.44 -6.05 -0.01
C LEU A 226 4.46 -4.92 -1.05
N ALA A 227 5.23 -5.08 -2.12
CA ALA A 227 5.12 -4.25 -3.32
C ALA A 227 4.27 -5.02 -4.35
N PRO A 228 2.96 -4.72 -4.50
CA PRO A 228 2.09 -5.55 -5.32
C PRO A 228 2.48 -5.58 -6.80
N TRP A 229 3.07 -4.49 -7.32
CA TRP A 229 3.56 -4.42 -8.70
C TRP A 229 4.83 -5.23 -8.92
N LEU A 230 5.68 -5.43 -7.90
CA LEU A 230 6.85 -6.32 -7.98
C LEU A 230 6.51 -7.76 -7.62
N THR A 231 5.25 -8.02 -7.23
CA THR A 231 4.74 -9.32 -6.75
C THR A 231 5.58 -9.94 -5.64
N ARG A 232 6.24 -9.12 -4.80
CA ARG A 232 7.19 -9.59 -3.79
C ARG A 232 7.30 -8.65 -2.59
N TRP A 233 7.82 -9.19 -1.50
CA TRP A 233 8.22 -8.43 -0.32
C TRP A 233 9.43 -7.54 -0.62
N ILE A 234 9.48 -6.35 -0.02
CA ILE A 234 10.62 -5.44 -0.16
C ILE A 234 11.75 -5.72 0.86
N SER A 235 11.56 -6.71 1.72
CA SER A 235 12.57 -7.21 2.66
C SER A 235 12.43 -8.73 2.86
N PRO A 236 13.51 -9.43 3.27
CA PRO A 236 13.46 -10.84 3.60
C PRO A 236 12.57 -11.10 4.82
N ASP A 237 12.15 -12.35 5.02
CA ASP A 237 11.41 -12.70 6.24
C ASP A 237 12.28 -12.51 7.48
N SER A 238 11.78 -11.75 8.45
CA SER A 238 12.45 -11.50 9.72
C SER A 238 12.55 -12.76 10.60
N ALA A 239 11.68 -13.74 10.39
CA ALA A 239 11.71 -15.01 11.13
C ALA A 239 12.71 -16.03 10.52
N GLY A 240 13.34 -15.69 9.39
CA GLY A 240 14.15 -16.64 8.61
C GLY A 240 13.31 -17.47 7.63
N ALA A 241 13.96 -18.46 7.04
CA ALA A 241 13.35 -19.50 6.21
C ALA A 241 13.39 -20.84 6.97
#